data_AF-A0A2N9ZXC9-F1
#
_entry.id   AF-A0A2N9ZXC9-F1
#
_cell.length_a   1.000
_cell.length_b   1.000
_cell.length_c   1.000
_cell.angle_alpha   90.00
_cell.angle_beta   90.00
_cell.angle_gamma   90.00
#
_symmetry.space_group_name_H-M   'P 1'
#
loop_
_entity.id
_entity.type
_entity.pdbx_description
1 polymer ?
#
loop_
_entity_poly.entity_id
_entity_poly.type
_entity_poly.pdbx_seq_one_letter_code
_entity_poly.pdbx_strand_id
1 'polypeptide(L)'
;MRKIRTKSTMYITLLLTWLALLLLVMPAFIHTVRDASEYQGVLKPLVLVLVVLNALFISYFWLNGLKDIIYVSTFYLNKYIYIYMEIILKKVALFLKIKK
;
A
#
# COMPACT_ATOMS: atom_id res chain seq x y z
N MET A 1 -15.31 20.86 10.65
CA MET A 1 -14.37 19.73 10.41
C MET A 1 -12.96 20.29 10.20
N ARG A 2 -12.01 19.99 11.09
CA ARG A 2 -10.60 20.47 10.98
C ARG A 2 -9.94 19.79 9.78
N LYS A 3 -9.41 20.57 8.82
CA LYS A 3 -8.58 20.06 7.71
C LYS A 3 -7.28 19.49 8.30
N ILE A 4 -7.21 18.16 8.44
CA ILE A 4 -5.99 17.46 8.82
C ILE A 4 -5.00 17.65 7.66
N ARG A 5 -3.94 18.44 7.86
CA ARG A 5 -2.85 18.54 6.91
C ARG A 5 -2.02 17.25 7.00
N THR A 6 -2.33 16.26 6.16
CA THR A 6 -1.48 15.07 6.03
C THR A 6 -0.16 15.47 5.36
N LYS A 7 0.95 15.26 6.07
CA LYS A 7 2.31 15.52 5.56
C LYS A 7 2.74 14.37 4.67
N SER A 8 3.48 14.66 3.59
CA SER A 8 4.02 13.64 2.68
C SER A 8 4.85 12.57 3.40
N THR A 9 5.51 12.95 4.50
CA THR A 9 6.26 12.04 5.38
C THR A 9 5.41 10.93 5.97
N MET A 10 4.12 11.18 6.27
CA MET A 10 3.20 10.20 6.84
C MET A 10 2.98 9.00 5.89
N TYR A 11 3.00 9.25 4.59
CA TYR A 11 2.78 8.22 3.58
C TYR A 11 4.03 7.39 3.31
N ILE A 12 5.20 8.03 3.34
CA ILE A 12 6.48 7.32 3.29
C ILE A 12 6.62 6.42 4.52
N THR A 13 6.28 6.92 5.72
CA THR A 13 6.28 6.09 6.93
C THR A 13 5.27 4.96 6.84
N LEU A 14 4.09 5.19 6.26
CA LEU A 14 3.09 4.13 6.05
C LEU A 14 3.64 3.02 5.13
N LEU A 15 4.23 3.38 3.99
CA LEU A 15 4.84 2.43 3.05
C LEU A 15 6.00 1.65 3.69
N LEU A 16 6.90 2.33 4.41
CA LEU A 16 7.99 1.69 5.13
C LEU A 16 7.50 0.74 6.22
N THR A 17 6.45 1.12 6.94
CA THR A 17 5.83 0.27 7.98
C THR A 17 5.25 -0.98 7.35
N TRP A 18 4.56 -0.85 6.21
CA TRP A 18 4.04 -2.00 5.45
C TRP A 18 5.14 -2.94 4.98
N LEU A 19 6.24 -2.38 4.46
CA LEU A 19 7.37 -3.18 3.97
C LEU A 19 8.09 -3.91 5.13
N ALA A 20 8.24 -3.25 6.29
CA ALA A 20 8.81 -3.85 7.48
C ALA A 20 7.93 -4.99 8.02
N LEU A 21 6.61 -4.79 8.10
CA LEU A 21 5.66 -5.83 8.54
C LEU A 21 5.69 -7.05 7.61
N LEU A 22 5.80 -6.83 6.30
CA LEU A 22 5.91 -7.89 5.30
C LEU A 22 7.16 -8.74 5.53
N LEU A 23 8.31 -8.10 5.66
CA LEU A 23 9.59 -8.77 5.89
C LEU A 23 9.60 -9.56 7.20
N LEU A 24 8.91 -9.06 8.23
CA LEU A 24 8.81 -9.72 9.53
C LEU A 24 7.88 -10.95 9.51
N VAL A 25 6.77 -10.88 8.78
CA VAL A 25 5.74 -11.94 8.77
C VAL A 25 6.05 -13.05 7.76
N MET A 26 6.70 -12.72 6.63
CA MET A 26 6.96 -13.69 5.55
C MET A 26 7.74 -14.94 5.98
N PRO A 27 8.82 -14.87 6.79
CA PRO A 27 9.55 -16.05 7.21
C PRO A 27 8.66 -17.02 7.99
N ALA A 28 7.90 -16.50 8.97
CA ALA A 28 6.98 -17.31 9.76
C ALA A 28 5.89 -17.97 8.90
N PHE A 29 5.35 -17.24 7.92
CA PHE A 29 4.38 -17.79 6.99
C PHE A 29 4.98 -18.92 6.14
N ILE A 30 6.17 -18.74 5.57
CA ILE A 30 6.86 -19.76 4.77
C ILE A 30 7.14 -21.02 5.58
N HIS A 31 7.64 -20.86 6.81
CA HIS A 31 7.86 -22.00 7.71
C HIS A 31 6.55 -22.74 8.03
N THR A 32 5.49 -22.01 8.33
CA THR A 32 4.17 -22.61 8.64
C THR A 32 3.61 -23.39 7.45
N VAL A 33 3.73 -22.85 6.23
CA VAL A 33 3.29 -23.52 5.00
C VAL A 33 4.13 -24.77 4.72
N ARG A 34 5.44 -24.68 4.91
CA ARG A 34 6.36 -25.81 4.73
C ARG A 34 6.05 -26.94 5.72
N ASP A 35 5.98 -26.63 7.01
CA ASP A 35 5.74 -27.61 8.06
C ASP A 35 4.35 -28.27 7.91
N ALA A 36 3.35 -27.48 7.51
CA ALA A 36 2.02 -28.01 7.18
C ALA A 36 2.03 -28.96 5.97
N SER A 37 2.88 -28.70 4.98
CA SER A 37 2.98 -29.55 3.79
C SER A 37 3.66 -30.90 4.06
N GLU A 38 4.62 -30.91 4.99
CA GLU A 38 5.36 -32.11 5.41
C GLU A 38 4.57 -32.94 6.45
N TYR A 39 3.51 -32.38 7.03
CA TYR A 39 2.68 -33.05 8.05
C TYR A 39 1.89 -34.25 7.48
N GLN A 40 2.12 -35.43 8.05
CA GLN A 40 1.46 -36.70 7.67
C GLN A 40 0.51 -37.26 8.74
N GLY A 41 0.25 -36.53 9.83
CA GLY A 41 -0.62 -36.99 10.91
C GLY A 41 -2.11 -36.98 10.59
N VAL A 42 -2.92 -37.58 11.46
CA VAL A 42 -4.39 -37.67 11.33
C VAL A 42 -5.07 -36.30 11.24
N LEU A 43 -4.43 -35.26 11.80
CA LEU A 43 -4.92 -33.88 11.79
C LEU A 43 -4.60 -33.11 10.50
N LYS A 44 -4.01 -33.75 9.48
CA LYS A 44 -3.60 -33.11 8.21
C LYS A 44 -4.72 -32.27 7.55
N PRO A 45 -5.96 -32.76 7.43
CA PRO A 45 -7.03 -31.94 6.84
C PRO A 45 -7.33 -30.69 7.68
N LEU A 46 -7.25 -30.77 9.02
CA LEU A 46 -7.43 -29.62 9.90
C LEU A 46 -6.30 -28.60 9.68
N VAL A 47 -5.04 -29.05 9.68
CA VAL A 47 -3.87 -28.19 9.45
C VAL A 47 -3.97 -27.49 8.09
N LEU A 48 -4.39 -28.19 7.04
CA LEU A 48 -4.55 -27.63 5.71
C LEU A 48 -5.63 -26.53 5.70
N VAL A 49 -6.77 -26.75 6.36
CA VAL A 49 -7.84 -25.75 6.50
C VAL A 49 -7.34 -24.52 7.24
N LEU A 50 -6.58 -24.69 8.33
CA LEU A 50 -5.99 -23.55 9.06
C LEU A 50 -5.01 -22.75 8.20
N VAL A 51 -4.17 -23.41 7.39
CA VAL A 51 -3.24 -22.73 6.48
C VAL A 51 -3.99 -21.95 5.41
N VAL A 52 -5.05 -22.52 4.84
CA VAL A 52 -5.89 -21.83 3.84
C VAL A 52 -6.60 -20.62 4.46
N LEU A 53 -7.19 -20.77 5.65
CA LEU A 53 -7.80 -19.66 6.38
C LEU A 53 -6.80 -18.56 6.71
N ASN A 54 -5.59 -18.93 7.11
CA ASN A 54 -4.51 -17.98 7.38
C ASN A 54 -4.11 -17.23 6.10
N ALA A 55 -3.94 -17.93 4.98
CA ALA A 55 -3.65 -17.33 3.69
C ALA A 55 -4.76 -16.36 3.26
N LEU A 56 -6.04 -16.75 3.39
CA LEU A 56 -7.18 -15.89 3.09
C LEU A 56 -7.21 -14.63 3.97
N PHE A 57 -6.91 -14.77 5.27
CA PHE A 57 -6.86 -13.65 6.19
C PHE A 57 -5.76 -12.66 5.82
N ILE A 58 -4.56 -13.17 5.52
CA ILE A 58 -3.44 -12.35 5.06
C ILE A 58 -3.79 -11.67 3.73
N SER A 59 -4.35 -12.39 2.76
CA SER A 59 -4.77 -11.81 1.47
C SER A 59 -5.83 -10.72 1.63
N TYR A 60 -6.80 -10.91 2.52
CA TYR A 60 -7.81 -9.89 2.82
C TYR A 60 -7.19 -8.64 3.47
N PHE A 61 -6.30 -8.83 4.45
CA PHE A 61 -5.57 -7.71 5.07
C PHE A 61 -4.73 -6.96 4.03
N TRP A 62 -4.09 -7.69 3.13
CA TRP A 62 -3.33 -7.15 2.01
C TRP A 62 -4.18 -6.37 1.01
N LEU A 63 -5.35 -6.87 0.63
CA LEU A 63 -6.25 -6.16 -0.26
C LEU A 63 -6.71 -4.83 0.32
N ASN A 64 -6.98 -4.79 1.62
CA ASN A 64 -7.31 -3.54 2.32
C ASN A 64 -6.11 -2.58 2.40
N GLY A 65 -4.93 -3.09 2.74
CA GLY A 65 -3.70 -2.30 2.75
C GLY A 65 -3.33 -1.74 1.38
N LEU A 66 -3.45 -2.56 0.33
CA LEU A 66 -3.18 -2.18 -1.05
C LEU A 66 -4.16 -1.12 -1.53
N LYS A 67 -5.44 -1.23 -1.17
CA LYS A 67 -6.44 -0.20 -1.47
C LYS A 67 -6.03 1.14 -0.87
N ASP A 68 -5.54 1.17 0.37
CA ASP A 68 -5.04 2.40 1.00
C ASP A 68 -3.80 2.94 0.29
N ILE A 69 -2.85 2.08 -0.08
CA ILE A 69 -1.65 2.48 -0.84
C ILE A 69 -2.03 3.08 -2.20
N ILE A 70 -2.94 2.44 -2.93
CA ILE A 70 -3.42 2.92 -4.24
C ILE A 70 -4.13 4.26 -4.08
N TYR A 71 -5.02 4.38 -3.07
CA TYR A 71 -5.76 5.60 -2.83
C TYR A 71 -4.84 6.79 -2.56
N VAL A 72 -3.85 6.58 -1.69
CA VAL A 72 -2.83 7.58 -1.36
C VAL A 72 -2.00 7.94 -2.57
N SER A 73 -1.50 6.94 -3.30
CA SER A 73 -0.62 7.16 -4.46
C SER A 73 -1.35 7.95 -5.54
N THR A 74 -2.60 7.58 -5.84
CA THR A 74 -3.44 8.25 -6.83
C THR A 74 -3.78 9.67 -6.42
N PHE A 75 -4.10 9.89 -5.13
CA PHE A 75 -4.38 11.23 -4.61
C PHE A 75 -3.18 12.18 -4.78
N TYR A 76 -1.97 11.73 -4.43
CA TYR A 76 -0.77 12.56 -4.56
C TYR A 76 -0.37 12.78 -6.01
N LEU A 77 -0.45 11.75 -6.86
CA LEU A 77 -0.21 11.88 -8.30
C LEU A 77 -1.11 12.97 -8.92
N ASN A 78 -2.42 12.89 -8.68
CA ASN A 78 -3.36 13.90 -9.20
C ASN A 78 -3.09 15.30 -8.63
N LYS A 79 -2.74 15.40 -7.34
CA LYS A 79 -2.41 16.68 -6.73
C LYS A 79 -1.15 17.31 -7.35
N TYR A 80 -0.11 16.53 -7.59
CA TYR A 80 1.12 17.01 -8.23
C TYR A 80 0.84 17.44 -9.67
N ILE A 81 0.06 16.67 -10.43
CA ILE A 81 -0.33 17.01 -11.81
C ILE A 81 -1.05 18.36 -11.86
N TYR A 82 -2.01 18.58 -10.96
CA TYR A 82 -2.78 19.84 -10.92
C TYR A 82 -1.90 21.06 -10.61
N ILE A 83 -1.01 20.94 -9.62
CA ILE A 83 -0.07 22.01 -9.26
C ILE A 83 0.87 22.32 -10.43
N TYR A 84 1.37 21.31 -11.13
CA TYR A 84 2.27 21.49 -12.25
C TYR A 84 1.58 22.19 -13.44
N MET A 85 0.33 21.80 -13.73
CA MET A 85 -0.52 22.46 -14.73
C MET A 85 -0.77 23.94 -14.41
N GLU A 86 -1.06 24.28 -13.16
CA GLU A 86 -1.31 25.66 -12.75
C GLU A 86 -0.06 26.55 -12.91
N ILE A 87 1.13 26.02 -12.60
CA ILE A 87 2.42 26.72 -12.77
C ILE A 87 2.70 26.98 -14.26
N ILE A 88 2.45 26.01 -15.12
CA ILE A 88 2.65 26.15 -16.57
C ILE A 88 1.71 27.22 -17.13
N LEU A 89 0.41 27.15 -16.78
CA LEU A 89 -0.58 28.15 -17.20
C LEU A 89 -0.19 29.57 -16.77
N LYS A 90 0.26 29.74 -15.52
CA LYS A 90 0.77 31.04 -15.04
C LYS A 90 1.99 31.54 -15.81
N LYS A 91 2.95 30.66 -16.11
CA LYS A 91 4.12 31.01 -16.93
C LYS A 91 3.74 31.43 -18.35
N VAL A 92 2.83 30.70 -18.99
CA VAL A 92 2.34 31.01 -20.34
C VAL A 92 1.59 32.34 -20.36
N ALA A 93 0.71 32.59 -19.39
CA ALA A 93 -0.01 33.85 -19.28
C ALA A 93 0.94 35.05 -19.06
N LEU A 94 1.98 34.89 -18.24
CA LEU A 94 2.99 35.93 -18.03
C LEU A 94 3.78 36.22 -19.32
N PHE A 95 4.18 35.18 -20.04
CA PHE A 95 4.90 35.31 -21.31
C PHE A 95 4.07 36.03 -22.38
N LEU A 96 2.77 35.70 -22.48
CA LEU A 96 1.84 36.38 -23.39
C LEU A 96 1.60 37.85 -23.01
N LYS A 97 1.68 38.19 -21.72
CA LYS A 97 1.54 39.56 -21.23
C LYS A 97 2.78 40.42 -21.50
N ILE A 98 3.98 39.83 -21.51
CA ILE A 98 5.24 40.54 -21.82
C ILE A 98 5.40 40.79 -23.34
N LYS A 99 4.75 39.97 -24.18
CA LYS A 99 4.79 40.11 -25.64
C LYS A 99 3.77 41.11 -26.22
N LYS A 100 2.86 41.64 -25.40
CA LYS A 100 1.89 42.70 -25.76
C LYS A 100 2.38 44.03 -25.25
#